data_AF-A0A356I9K5-F1
#
_entry.id   AF-A0A356I9K5-F1
#
_cell.length_a   1.000
_cell.length_b   1.000
_cell.length_c   1.000
_cell.angle_alpha   90.00
_cell.angle_beta   90.00
_cell.angle_gamma   90.00
#
_symmetry.space_group_name_H-M   'P 1'
#
loop_
_entity.id
_entity.type
_entity.pdbx_description
1 polymer ?
#
loop_
_entity_poly.entity_id
_entity_poly.type
_entity_poly.pdbx_seq_one_letter_code
_entity_poly.pdbx_strand_id
1 'polypeptide(L)'
;MKKKILATLMLSTVVLSNVSYVAVISANDIDSQIEAKNQEISSLTEQQAAAQQQVDNIQGQVDEIVAEQAKLNEENARLESESASLAAEIERLSADIVSRDGALKEQARSAQVDASASSYINTILDSKSIVDAVSRVNAMREIVTANNRMLEQQKTDKEAIVEKQKANQEAIKTLVANRQKLEDDAQVLEVRQAELKAAQLNLAAEKATAEDEKSALLAEKSVAEEAARQAAARQAAYEAQQVALAQQQAASIVSTPVAQSST
;
A
#
# COMPACT_ATOMS: atom_id res chain seq x y z
N MET A 1 -10.08 -12.86 12.16
CA MET A 1 -11.49 -12.67 12.55
C MET A 1 -11.91 -11.26 12.15
N LYS A 2 -12.52 -11.10 10.97
CA LYS A 2 -12.89 -9.77 10.43
C LYS A 2 -14.39 -9.54 10.65
N LYS A 3 -14.74 -8.47 11.35
CA LYS A 3 -16.14 -8.09 11.65
C LYS A 3 -16.78 -7.56 10.38
N LYS A 4 -17.73 -8.31 9.81
CA LYS A 4 -18.60 -7.85 8.73
C LYS A 4 -19.67 -6.93 9.34
N ILE A 5 -19.55 -5.62 9.10
CA ILE A 5 -20.60 -4.66 9.46
C ILE A 5 -21.52 -4.55 8.26
N LEU A 6 -22.52 -5.44 8.21
CA LEU A 6 -23.68 -5.30 7.34
C LEU A 6 -24.62 -4.30 8.01
N ALA A 7 -24.55 -3.03 7.58
CA ALA A 7 -25.48 -2.00 8.01
C ALA A 7 -26.80 -2.17 7.24
N THR A 8 -27.72 -2.96 7.80
CA THR A 8 -29.12 -3.02 7.39
C THR A 8 -29.79 -1.68 7.65
N LEU A 9 -29.96 -0.88 6.60
CA LEU A 9 -30.72 0.37 6.62
C LEU A 9 -32.22 0.02 6.65
N MET A 10 -32.83 0.11 7.84
CA MET A 10 -34.29 0.00 8.01
C MET A 10 -34.95 1.30 7.51
N LEU A 11 -35.51 1.27 6.29
CA LEU A 11 -36.41 2.31 5.79
C LEU A 11 -37.79 2.14 6.46
N SER A 12 -38.08 2.96 7.46
CA SER A 12 -39.43 3.15 7.99
C SER A 12 -40.03 4.41 7.36
N THR A 13 -40.79 4.22 6.28
CA THR A 13 -41.63 5.27 5.68
C THR A 13 -42.84 5.52 6.58
N VAL A 14 -42.91 6.69 7.20
CA VAL A 14 -44.14 7.21 7.80
C VAL A 14 -44.82 8.11 6.78
N VAL A 15 -45.90 7.62 6.16
CA VAL A 15 -46.78 8.42 5.30
C VAL A 15 -47.84 9.06 6.20
N LEU A 16 -47.82 10.38 6.34
CA LEU A 16 -48.89 11.14 7.01
C LEU A 16 -49.78 11.80 5.94
N SER A 17 -50.99 11.25 5.82
CA SER A 17 -52.07 11.73 4.98
C SER A 17 -52.64 13.06 5.48
N ASN A 18 -52.72 14.03 4.57
CA ASN A 18 -53.35 15.35 4.78
C ASN A 18 -54.85 15.21 5.14
N VAL A 19 -55.27 15.79 6.27
CA VAL A 19 -56.68 15.98 6.61
C VAL A 19 -56.96 17.48 6.73
N SER A 20 -57.80 17.99 5.83
CA SER A 20 -58.30 19.37 5.85
C SER A 20 -59.44 19.52 6.88
N TYR A 21 -59.35 20.52 7.76
CA TYR A 21 -60.51 21.06 8.47
C TYR A 21 -60.43 22.58 8.55
N VAL A 22 -61.53 23.23 8.13
CA VAL A 22 -61.82 24.64 8.39
C VAL A 22 -62.71 24.68 9.64
N ALA A 23 -62.26 25.32 10.72
CA ALA A 23 -63.10 25.62 11.89
C ALA A 23 -62.66 26.90 12.60
N VAL A 24 -63.64 27.56 13.20
CA VAL A 24 -63.58 28.86 13.88
C VAL A 24 -62.62 28.83 15.07
N ILE A 25 -61.63 29.72 15.04
CA ILE A 25 -60.49 29.72 15.96
C ILE A 25 -60.82 30.54 17.22
N SER A 26 -60.82 29.87 18.37
CA SER A 26 -60.77 30.49 19.71
C SER A 26 -59.30 30.56 20.16
N ALA A 27 -58.89 31.41 21.10
CA ALA A 27 -57.47 31.55 21.50
C ALA A 27 -56.82 30.22 21.95
N ASN A 28 -57.58 29.34 22.60
CA ASN A 28 -57.16 27.98 22.98
C ASN A 28 -56.86 27.07 21.77
N ASP A 29 -57.38 27.40 20.59
CA ASP A 29 -57.13 26.70 19.33
C ASP A 29 -55.88 27.23 18.62
N ILE A 30 -55.57 28.55 18.75
CA ILE A 30 -54.29 29.12 18.25
C ILE A 30 -53.11 28.55 19.03
N ASP A 31 -53.19 28.55 20.37
CA ASP A 31 -52.10 28.02 21.20
C ASP A 31 -51.84 26.54 20.91
N SER A 32 -52.90 25.76 20.67
CA SER A 32 -52.80 24.35 20.25
C SER A 32 -52.16 24.20 18.86
N GLN A 33 -52.52 25.06 17.90
CA GLN A 33 -51.91 25.09 16.57
C GLN A 33 -50.42 25.50 16.63
N ILE A 34 -50.06 26.44 17.50
CA ILE A 34 -48.67 26.85 17.75
C ILE A 34 -47.88 25.69 18.34
N GLU A 35 -48.41 25.00 19.34
CA GLU A 35 -47.76 23.85 19.96
C GLU A 35 -47.55 22.71 18.94
N ALA A 36 -48.56 22.40 18.12
CA ALA A 36 -48.43 21.42 17.04
C ALA A 36 -47.35 21.82 16.02
N LYS A 37 -47.27 23.11 15.65
CA LYS A 37 -46.23 23.63 14.75
C LYS A 37 -44.85 23.61 15.40
N ASN A 38 -44.74 23.88 16.70
CA ASN A 38 -43.47 23.77 17.43
C ASN A 38 -42.96 22.32 17.48
N GLN A 39 -43.85 21.35 17.65
CA GLN A 39 -43.51 19.92 17.59
C GLN A 39 -43.06 19.52 16.18
N GLU A 40 -43.76 19.98 15.14
CA GLU A 40 -43.37 19.76 13.74
C GLU A 40 -41.97 20.35 13.45
N ILE A 41 -41.72 21.60 13.85
CA ILE A 41 -40.41 22.26 13.70
C ILE A 41 -39.31 21.49 14.44
N SER A 42 -39.60 21.03 15.67
CA SER A 42 -38.63 20.26 16.46
C SER A 42 -38.28 18.95 15.76
N SER A 43 -39.28 18.22 15.26
CA SER A 43 -39.06 16.98 14.51
C SER A 43 -38.27 17.21 13.22
N LEU A 44 -38.58 18.27 12.45
CA LEU A 44 -37.83 18.62 11.24
C LEU A 44 -36.39 18.99 11.56
N THR A 45 -36.15 19.70 12.66
CA THR A 45 -34.80 20.06 13.12
C THR A 45 -33.99 18.81 13.47
N GLU A 46 -34.59 17.84 14.15
CA GLU A 46 -33.97 16.54 14.45
C GLU A 46 -33.65 15.75 13.18
N GLN A 47 -34.56 15.72 12.20
CA GLN A 47 -34.34 15.05 10.90
C GLN A 47 -33.19 15.69 10.11
N GLN A 48 -33.13 17.01 10.06
CA GLN A 48 -32.04 17.74 9.42
C GLN A 48 -30.70 17.48 10.12
N ALA A 49 -30.67 17.46 11.45
CA ALA A 49 -29.47 17.15 12.22
C ALA A 49 -28.98 15.71 11.96
N ALA A 50 -29.89 14.74 11.91
CA ALA A 50 -29.56 13.36 11.59
C ALA A 50 -29.03 13.21 10.15
N ALA A 51 -29.65 13.88 9.17
CA ALA A 51 -29.17 13.88 7.79
C ALA A 51 -27.79 14.55 7.65
N GLN A 52 -27.55 15.65 8.38
CA GLN A 52 -26.24 16.30 8.41
C GLN A 52 -25.18 15.39 9.01
N GLN A 53 -25.48 14.71 10.12
CA GLN A 53 -24.56 13.76 10.75
C GLN A 53 -24.19 12.60 9.81
N GLN A 54 -25.13 12.12 9.00
CA GLN A 54 -24.85 11.10 7.99
C GLN A 54 -23.88 11.62 6.92
N VAL A 55 -24.10 12.85 6.41
CA VAL A 55 -23.18 13.48 5.45
C VAL A 55 -21.78 13.62 6.05
N ASP A 56 -21.67 14.14 7.28
CA ASP A 56 -20.39 14.38 7.94
C ASP A 56 -19.62 13.07 8.19
N ASN A 57 -20.32 12.00 8.56
CA ASN A 57 -19.71 10.68 8.76
C ASN A 57 -19.16 10.11 7.44
N ILE A 58 -19.96 10.10 6.38
CA ILE A 58 -19.53 9.58 5.08
C ILE A 58 -18.40 10.45 4.51
N GLN A 59 -18.48 11.77 4.65
CA GLN A 59 -17.40 12.68 4.26
C GLN A 59 -16.10 12.38 5.00
N GLY A 60 -16.16 12.16 6.31
CA GLY A 60 -14.99 11.77 7.10
C GLY A 60 -14.34 10.48 6.60
N GLN A 61 -15.15 9.48 6.23
CA GLN A 61 -14.65 8.24 5.62
C GLN A 61 -14.00 8.47 4.25
N VAL A 62 -14.58 9.33 3.41
CA VAL A 62 -13.99 9.72 2.12
C VAL A 62 -12.64 10.40 2.34
N ASP A 63 -12.55 11.33 3.28
CA ASP A 63 -11.33 12.09 3.57
C ASP A 63 -10.23 11.17 4.12
N GLU A 64 -10.57 10.22 4.99
CA GLU A 64 -9.64 9.20 5.49
C GLU A 64 -9.05 8.35 4.36
N ILE A 65 -9.89 7.88 3.43
CA ILE A 65 -9.44 7.08 2.28
C ILE A 65 -8.53 7.91 1.36
N VAL A 66 -8.90 9.16 1.07
CA VAL A 66 -8.10 10.06 0.23
C VAL A 66 -6.74 10.35 0.87
N ALA A 67 -6.71 10.60 2.19
CA ALA A 67 -5.47 10.82 2.93
C ALA A 67 -4.57 9.57 2.93
N GLU A 68 -5.16 8.39 3.08
CA GLU A 68 -4.43 7.12 3.02
C GLU A 68 -3.85 6.87 1.61
N GLN A 69 -4.62 7.10 0.55
CA GLN A 69 -4.13 6.99 -0.82
C GLN A 69 -2.95 7.94 -1.09
N ALA A 70 -3.01 9.18 -0.61
CA ALA A 70 -1.91 10.14 -0.75
C ALA A 70 -0.64 9.63 -0.05
N LYS A 71 -0.77 9.13 1.19
CA LYS A 71 0.35 8.56 1.96
C LYS A 71 0.97 7.33 1.28
N LEU A 72 0.13 6.43 0.75
CA LEU A 72 0.62 5.24 0.04
C LEU A 72 1.35 5.59 -1.26
N ASN A 73 0.88 6.62 -1.99
CA ASN A 73 1.55 7.09 -3.20
C ASN A 73 2.92 7.70 -2.90
N GLU A 74 3.04 8.51 -1.83
CA GLU A 74 4.33 9.06 -1.38
C GLU A 74 5.29 7.94 -0.98
N GLU A 75 4.82 6.98 -0.18
CA GLU A 75 5.63 5.82 0.23
C GLU A 75 6.06 4.98 -0.97
N ASN A 76 5.19 4.77 -1.95
CA ASN A 76 5.54 4.03 -3.18
C ASN A 76 6.64 4.74 -3.98
N ALA A 77 6.56 6.06 -4.14
CA ALA A 77 7.60 6.83 -4.82
C ALA A 77 8.96 6.72 -4.08
N ARG A 78 8.92 6.73 -2.74
CA ARG A 78 10.11 6.52 -1.90
C ARG A 78 10.70 5.12 -2.10
N LEU A 79 9.86 4.08 -2.04
CA LEU A 79 10.27 2.68 -2.22
C LEU A 79 10.82 2.41 -3.62
N GLU A 80 10.25 3.01 -4.66
CA GLU A 80 10.75 2.92 -6.03
C GLU A 80 12.16 3.53 -6.16
N SER A 81 12.36 4.72 -5.59
CA SER A 81 13.69 5.36 -5.57
C SER A 81 14.70 4.54 -4.76
N GLU A 82 14.29 4.01 -3.61
CA GLU A 82 15.14 3.16 -2.77
C GLU A 82 15.54 1.87 -3.51
N SER A 83 14.58 1.22 -4.16
CA SER A 83 14.80 0.01 -4.96
C SER A 83 15.78 0.25 -6.11
N ALA A 84 15.64 1.37 -6.82
CA ALA A 84 16.56 1.75 -7.90
C ALA A 84 17.99 2.00 -7.38
N SER A 85 18.14 2.69 -6.24
CA SER A 85 19.45 2.91 -5.62
C SER A 85 20.10 1.59 -5.19
N LEU A 86 19.34 0.70 -4.53
CA LEU A 86 19.81 -0.60 -4.12
C LEU A 86 20.25 -1.46 -5.30
N ALA A 87 19.49 -1.45 -6.41
CA ALA A 87 19.85 -2.16 -7.63
C ALA A 87 21.18 -1.67 -8.22
N ALA A 88 21.37 -0.35 -8.32
CA ALA A 88 22.62 0.24 -8.83
C ALA A 88 23.83 -0.08 -7.92
N GLU A 89 23.64 -0.05 -6.60
CA GLU A 89 24.68 -0.42 -5.64
C GLU A 89 25.06 -1.90 -5.72
N ILE A 90 24.06 -2.79 -5.88
CA ILE A 90 24.29 -4.23 -6.08
C ILE A 90 25.08 -4.46 -7.38
N GLU A 91 24.72 -3.79 -8.48
CA GLU A 91 25.42 -3.90 -9.75
C GLU A 91 26.89 -3.47 -9.62
N ARG A 92 27.14 -2.32 -8.98
CA ARG A 92 28.51 -1.83 -8.72
C ARG A 92 29.32 -2.81 -7.89
N LEU A 93 28.78 -3.27 -6.75
CA LEU A 93 29.45 -4.25 -5.88
C LEU A 93 29.71 -5.57 -6.62
N SER A 94 28.79 -6.00 -7.48
CA SER A 94 28.96 -7.22 -8.28
C SER A 94 30.12 -7.08 -9.27
N ALA A 95 30.22 -5.94 -9.95
CA ALA A 95 31.32 -5.64 -10.86
C ALA A 95 32.67 -5.59 -10.12
N ASP A 96 32.71 -4.92 -8.95
CA ASP A 96 33.90 -4.85 -8.10
C ASP A 96 34.34 -6.24 -7.64
N ILE A 97 33.39 -7.09 -7.22
CA ILE A 97 33.65 -8.48 -6.80
C ILE A 97 34.22 -9.31 -7.95
N VAL A 98 33.68 -9.20 -9.16
CA VAL A 98 34.16 -9.95 -10.33
C VAL A 98 35.58 -9.50 -10.71
N SER A 99 35.82 -8.19 -10.74
CA SER A 99 37.14 -7.62 -11.00
C SER A 99 38.18 -8.09 -9.97
N ARG A 100 37.82 -8.00 -8.67
CA ARG A 100 38.68 -8.43 -7.57
C ARG A 100 38.93 -9.93 -7.56
N ASP A 101 37.92 -10.74 -7.89
CA ASP A 101 38.06 -12.21 -8.02
C ASP A 101 39.03 -12.58 -9.14
N GLY A 102 38.99 -11.89 -10.28
CA GLY A 102 39.95 -12.06 -11.36
C GLY A 102 41.39 -11.73 -10.93
N ALA A 103 41.58 -10.60 -10.25
CA ALA A 103 42.89 -10.19 -9.74
C ALA A 103 43.43 -11.18 -8.68
N LEU A 104 42.58 -11.62 -7.75
CA LEU A 104 42.94 -12.60 -6.72
C LEU A 104 43.30 -13.97 -7.32
N LYS A 105 42.59 -14.41 -8.36
CA LYS A 105 42.89 -15.65 -9.09
C LYS A 105 44.24 -15.57 -9.80
N GLU A 106 44.52 -14.45 -10.46
CA GLU A 106 45.81 -14.25 -11.13
C GLU A 106 46.95 -14.21 -10.11
N GLN A 107 46.78 -13.48 -9.00
CA GLN A 107 47.76 -13.46 -7.91
C GLN A 107 47.96 -14.84 -7.29
N ALA A 108 46.90 -15.61 -7.07
CA ALA A 108 47.00 -16.98 -6.56
C ALA A 108 47.70 -17.91 -7.54
N ARG A 109 47.43 -17.77 -8.84
CA ARG A 109 48.09 -18.55 -9.90
C ARG A 109 49.56 -18.19 -10.02
N SER A 110 49.92 -16.92 -10.06
CA SER A 110 51.32 -16.48 -10.06
C SER A 110 52.02 -16.96 -8.81
N ALA A 111 51.39 -16.81 -7.63
CA ALA A 111 51.92 -17.39 -6.40
C ALA A 111 52.09 -18.90 -6.52
N GLN A 112 51.20 -19.66 -7.14
CA GLN A 112 51.34 -21.13 -7.27
C GLN A 112 52.36 -21.57 -8.32
N VAL A 113 52.40 -20.91 -9.48
CA VAL A 113 53.31 -21.22 -10.60
C VAL A 113 54.74 -20.77 -10.27
N ASP A 114 54.87 -19.61 -9.63
CA ASP A 114 56.15 -19.08 -9.16
C ASP A 114 56.55 -19.65 -7.79
N ALA A 115 55.64 -20.27 -7.00
CA ALA A 115 55.95 -21.00 -5.75
C ALA A 115 56.24 -22.48 -5.96
N SER A 116 57.35 -22.81 -6.60
CA SER A 116 58.19 -23.75 -5.85
C SER A 116 58.64 -22.98 -4.59
N ALA A 117 58.47 -23.52 -3.38
CA ALA A 117 59.00 -22.88 -2.16
C ALA A 117 60.48 -22.48 -2.35
N SER A 118 61.20 -23.25 -3.18
CA SER A 118 62.53 -22.96 -3.70
C SER A 118 62.66 -21.66 -4.48
N SER A 119 61.72 -21.25 -5.35
CA SER A 119 61.82 -20.04 -6.18
C SER A 119 61.67 -18.74 -5.37
N TYR A 120 60.73 -18.67 -4.43
CA TYR A 120 60.61 -17.50 -3.54
C TYR A 120 61.74 -17.43 -2.51
N ILE A 121 62.19 -18.59 -1.99
CA ILE A 121 63.37 -18.67 -1.13
C ILE A 121 64.63 -18.26 -1.92
N ASN A 122 64.79 -18.74 -3.16
CA ASN A 122 65.89 -18.38 -4.05
C ASN A 122 65.86 -16.89 -4.40
N THR A 123 64.70 -16.27 -4.56
CA THR A 123 64.60 -14.82 -4.79
C THR A 123 65.14 -13.98 -3.62
N ILE A 124 65.04 -14.50 -2.39
CA ILE A 124 65.64 -13.88 -1.19
C ILE A 124 67.13 -14.25 -1.09
N LEU A 125 67.50 -15.49 -1.40
CA LEU A 125 68.89 -15.97 -1.37
C LEU A 125 69.78 -15.38 -2.48
N ASP A 126 69.22 -15.07 -3.64
CA ASP A 126 69.89 -14.42 -4.79
C ASP A 126 69.93 -12.88 -4.66
N SER A 127 69.58 -12.36 -3.48
CA SER A 127 69.68 -10.94 -3.19
C SER A 127 71.14 -10.45 -3.23
N LYS A 128 71.36 -9.23 -3.72
CA LYS A 128 72.72 -8.68 -3.92
C LYS A 128 73.37 -8.22 -2.61
N SER A 129 72.60 -8.12 -1.52
CA SER A 129 73.06 -7.76 -0.18
C SER A 129 72.01 -8.09 0.90
N ILE A 130 72.39 -8.07 2.17
CA ILE A 130 71.47 -8.23 3.32
C ILE A 130 70.35 -7.17 3.28
N VAL A 131 70.65 -5.96 2.82
CA VAL A 131 69.66 -4.88 2.69
C VAL A 131 68.64 -5.21 1.59
N ASP A 132 69.09 -5.76 0.45
CA ASP A 132 68.21 -6.22 -0.64
C ASP A 132 67.32 -7.38 -0.19
N ALA A 133 67.85 -8.34 0.58
CA ALA A 133 67.04 -9.42 1.17
C ALA A 133 65.91 -8.88 2.07
N VAL A 134 66.23 -7.95 2.97
CA VAL A 134 65.25 -7.36 3.90
C VAL A 134 64.19 -6.56 3.14
N SER A 135 64.59 -5.78 2.12
CA SER A 135 63.64 -5.07 1.25
C SER A 135 62.67 -6.01 0.53
N ARG A 136 63.16 -7.15 0.01
CA ARG A 136 62.30 -8.16 -0.64
C ARG A 136 61.33 -8.82 0.33
N VAL A 137 61.77 -9.14 1.55
CA VAL A 137 60.89 -9.67 2.61
C VAL A 137 59.79 -8.66 2.98
N ASN A 138 60.14 -7.38 3.12
CA ASN A 138 59.16 -6.33 3.39
C ASN A 138 58.16 -6.17 2.24
N ALA A 139 58.62 -6.19 0.98
CA ALA A 139 57.74 -6.16 -0.19
C ALA A 139 56.81 -7.38 -0.24
N MET A 140 57.30 -8.59 0.06
CA MET A 140 56.45 -9.78 0.15
C MET A 140 55.39 -9.67 1.26
N ARG A 141 55.75 -9.14 2.43
CA ARG A 141 54.80 -8.88 3.53
C ARG A 141 53.73 -7.86 3.12
N GLU A 142 54.12 -6.83 2.38
CA GLU A 142 53.20 -5.82 1.87
C GLU A 142 52.21 -6.41 0.85
N ILE A 143 52.69 -7.25 -0.07
CA ILE A 143 51.84 -7.98 -1.03
C ILE A 143 50.83 -8.88 -0.30
N VAL A 144 51.28 -9.69 0.67
CA VAL A 144 50.39 -10.56 1.46
C VAL A 144 49.36 -9.73 2.22
N THR A 145 49.77 -8.60 2.80
CA THR A 145 48.86 -7.69 3.51
C THR A 145 47.81 -7.10 2.57
N ALA A 146 48.21 -6.67 1.37
CA ALA A 146 47.30 -6.15 0.36
C ALA A 146 46.30 -7.24 -0.10
N ASN A 147 46.76 -8.47 -0.33
CA ASN A 147 45.90 -9.59 -0.72
C ASN A 147 44.88 -9.95 0.37
N ASN A 148 45.31 -9.94 1.64
CA ASN A 148 44.41 -10.16 2.77
C ASN A 148 43.35 -9.05 2.88
N ARG A 149 43.71 -7.79 2.63
CA ARG A 149 42.73 -6.68 2.56
C ARG A 149 41.74 -6.88 1.42
N MET A 150 42.21 -7.32 0.24
CA MET A 150 41.33 -7.63 -0.89
C MET A 150 40.36 -8.76 -0.56
N LEU A 151 40.81 -9.83 0.10
CA LEU A 151 39.94 -10.94 0.53
C LEU A 151 38.91 -10.50 1.56
N GLU A 152 39.30 -9.68 2.54
CA GLU A 152 38.35 -9.16 3.53
C GLU A 152 37.31 -8.24 2.87
N GLN A 153 37.74 -7.32 2.00
CA GLN A 153 36.83 -6.48 1.24
C GLN A 153 35.89 -7.30 0.33
N GLN A 154 36.39 -8.38 -0.29
CA GLN A 154 35.58 -9.32 -1.06
C GLN A 154 34.48 -9.97 -0.21
N LYS A 155 34.81 -10.34 1.02
CA LYS A 155 33.84 -10.92 1.95
C LYS A 155 32.80 -9.88 2.37
N THR A 156 33.22 -8.69 2.76
CA THR A 156 32.32 -7.58 3.14
C THR A 156 31.38 -7.19 1.99
N ASP A 157 31.88 -7.07 0.77
CA ASP A 157 31.05 -6.71 -0.39
C ASP A 157 30.01 -7.81 -0.70
N LYS A 158 30.36 -9.09 -0.54
CA LYS A 158 29.42 -10.21 -0.71
C LYS A 158 28.31 -10.19 0.35
N GLU A 159 28.67 -9.95 1.62
CA GLU A 159 27.70 -9.80 2.71
C GLU A 159 26.78 -8.59 2.46
N ALA A 160 27.34 -7.47 2.01
CA ALA A 160 26.59 -6.27 1.68
C ALA A 160 25.60 -6.49 0.52
N ILE A 161 25.96 -7.26 -0.51
CA ILE A 161 25.02 -7.63 -1.59
C ILE A 161 23.83 -8.40 -1.03
N VAL A 162 24.06 -9.40 -0.17
CA VAL A 162 22.97 -10.23 0.39
C VAL A 162 21.98 -9.35 1.18
N GLU A 163 22.48 -8.46 2.04
CA GLU A 163 21.64 -7.55 2.81
C GLU A 163 20.88 -6.56 1.91
N LYS A 164 21.54 -6.00 0.89
CA LYS A 164 20.89 -5.10 -0.08
C LYS A 164 19.84 -5.80 -0.93
N GLN A 165 20.08 -7.04 -1.34
CA GLN A 165 19.10 -7.86 -2.06
C GLN A 165 17.87 -8.13 -1.20
N LYS A 166 18.06 -8.43 0.08
CA LYS A 166 16.97 -8.63 1.03
C LYS A 166 16.16 -7.35 1.25
N ALA A 167 16.83 -6.23 1.49
CA ALA A 167 16.19 -4.93 1.64
C ALA A 167 15.38 -4.56 0.38
N ASN A 168 15.95 -4.78 -0.81
CA ASN A 168 15.28 -4.52 -2.07
C ASN A 168 14.04 -5.42 -2.27
N GLN A 169 14.12 -6.70 -1.89
CA GLN A 169 12.97 -7.61 -1.96
C GLN A 169 11.83 -7.18 -1.02
N GLU A 170 12.14 -6.76 0.21
CA GLU A 170 11.12 -6.24 1.13
C GLU A 170 10.52 -4.91 0.64
N ALA A 171 11.32 -4.03 0.04
CA ALA A 171 10.83 -2.80 -0.59
C ALA A 171 9.86 -3.11 -1.74
N ILE A 172 10.22 -4.03 -2.64
CA ILE A 172 9.36 -4.47 -3.75
C ILE A 172 8.07 -5.12 -3.24
N LYS A 173 8.16 -5.98 -2.22
CA LYS A 173 6.99 -6.62 -1.61
C LYS A 173 6.03 -5.61 -1.00
N THR A 174 6.57 -4.61 -0.30
CA THR A 174 5.78 -3.52 0.29
C THR A 174 5.14 -2.66 -0.81
N LEU A 175 5.87 -2.33 -1.86
CA LEU A 175 5.36 -1.60 -3.03
C LEU A 175 4.18 -2.32 -3.68
N VAL A 176 4.28 -3.63 -3.89
CA VAL A 176 3.18 -4.45 -4.44
C VAL A 176 1.98 -4.45 -3.51
N ALA A 177 2.19 -4.62 -2.21
CA ALA A 177 1.09 -4.59 -1.23
C ALA A 177 0.39 -3.22 -1.18
N ASN A 178 1.15 -2.12 -1.24
CA ASN A 178 0.60 -0.77 -1.27
C ASN A 178 -0.19 -0.50 -2.55
N ARG A 179 0.31 -0.97 -3.71
CA ARG A 179 -0.43 -0.84 -4.99
C ARG A 179 -1.74 -1.61 -4.97
N GLN A 180 -1.73 -2.82 -4.43
CA GLN A 180 -2.97 -3.59 -4.24
C GLN A 180 -3.94 -2.87 -3.31
N LYS A 181 -3.44 -2.29 -2.21
CA LYS A 181 -4.26 -1.51 -1.29
C LYS A 181 -4.84 -0.26 -1.95
N LEU A 182 -4.06 0.44 -2.79
CA LEU A 182 -4.55 1.60 -3.54
C LEU A 182 -5.71 1.23 -4.48
N GLU A 183 -5.64 0.07 -5.14
CA GLU A 183 -6.73 -0.45 -5.98
C GLU A 183 -7.97 -0.78 -5.15
N ASP A 184 -7.78 -1.43 -4.00
CA ASP A 184 -8.87 -1.75 -3.07
C ASP A 184 -9.54 -0.47 -2.54
N ASP A 185 -8.74 0.49 -2.09
CA ASP A 185 -9.20 1.80 -1.60
C ASP A 185 -9.94 2.58 -2.69
N ALA A 186 -9.54 2.47 -3.96
CA ALA A 186 -10.23 3.11 -5.07
C ALA A 186 -11.65 2.56 -5.28
N GLN A 187 -11.86 1.25 -5.13
CA GLN A 187 -13.20 0.66 -5.19
C GLN A 187 -14.08 1.13 -4.04
N VAL A 188 -13.52 1.16 -2.81
CA VAL A 188 -14.25 1.63 -1.63
C VAL A 188 -14.59 3.12 -1.76
N LEU A 189 -13.66 3.94 -2.26
CA LEU A 189 -13.85 5.37 -2.44
C LEU A 189 -15.02 5.66 -3.40
N GLU A 190 -15.12 4.93 -4.52
CA GLU A 190 -16.22 5.09 -5.47
C GLU A 190 -17.58 4.86 -4.82
N VAL A 191 -17.70 3.83 -3.98
CA VAL A 191 -18.93 3.54 -3.22
C VAL A 191 -19.23 4.67 -2.25
N ARG A 192 -18.25 5.11 -1.45
CA ARG A 192 -18.45 6.17 -0.45
C ARG A 192 -18.82 7.51 -1.08
N GLN A 193 -18.25 7.84 -2.24
CA GLN A 193 -18.61 9.06 -2.97
C GLN A 193 -20.04 9.01 -3.51
N ALA A 194 -20.49 7.85 -3.99
CA ALA A 194 -21.88 7.68 -4.43
C ALA A 194 -22.87 7.76 -3.26
N GLU A 195 -22.54 7.14 -2.13
CA GLU A 195 -23.32 7.23 -0.88
C GLU A 195 -23.36 8.67 -0.34
N LEU A 196 -22.23 9.38 -0.36
CA LEU A 196 -22.13 10.77 0.05
C LEU A 196 -23.07 11.66 -0.77
N LYS A 197 -23.09 11.47 -2.10
CA LYS A 197 -23.99 12.21 -2.99
C LYS A 197 -25.45 11.95 -2.64
N ALA A 198 -25.84 10.71 -2.38
CA ALA A 198 -27.20 10.38 -1.96
C ALA A 198 -27.55 11.02 -0.60
N ALA A 199 -26.63 11.01 0.36
CA ALA A 199 -26.82 11.64 1.67
C ALA A 199 -26.93 13.18 1.57
N GLN A 200 -26.14 13.81 0.71
CA GLN A 200 -26.21 15.25 0.44
C GLN A 200 -27.55 15.64 -0.18
N LEU A 201 -28.05 14.85 -1.15
CA LEU A 201 -29.38 15.06 -1.74
C LEU A 201 -30.50 14.85 -0.73
N ASN A 202 -30.36 13.87 0.18
CA ASN A 202 -31.30 13.68 1.28
C ASN A 202 -31.33 14.90 2.21
N LEU A 203 -30.16 15.39 2.64
CA LEU A 203 -30.06 16.59 3.46
C LEU A 203 -30.66 17.82 2.78
N ALA A 204 -30.45 17.97 1.46
CA ALA A 204 -31.06 19.05 0.68
C ALA A 204 -32.59 18.92 0.67
N ALA A 205 -33.13 17.72 0.48
CA ALA A 205 -34.56 17.46 0.50
C ALA A 205 -35.20 17.72 1.88
N GLU A 206 -34.49 17.45 2.98
CA GLU A 206 -34.95 17.78 4.34
C GLU A 206 -34.91 19.29 4.65
N LYS A 207 -34.09 20.05 3.93
CA LYS A 207 -34.00 21.52 4.04
C LYS A 207 -34.95 22.24 3.08
N ALA A 208 -35.42 21.57 2.04
CA ALA A 208 -36.32 22.16 1.04
C ALA A 208 -37.69 22.47 1.65
N THR A 209 -38.18 23.68 1.39
CA THR A 209 -39.50 24.16 1.85
C THR A 209 -40.56 24.13 0.76
N ALA A 210 -40.16 24.07 -0.51
CA ALA A 210 -41.05 23.94 -1.65
C ALA A 210 -41.25 22.46 -2.02
N GLU A 211 -42.51 22.03 -2.15
CA GLU A 211 -42.86 20.63 -2.43
C GLU A 211 -42.30 20.14 -3.78
N ASP A 212 -42.36 20.97 -4.82
CA ASP A 212 -41.83 20.63 -6.15
C ASP A 212 -40.30 20.44 -6.13
N GLU A 213 -39.59 21.29 -5.37
CA GLU A 213 -38.14 21.17 -5.18
C GLU A 213 -37.80 19.90 -4.40
N LYS A 214 -38.54 19.61 -3.32
CA LYS A 214 -38.39 18.39 -2.53
C LYS A 214 -38.60 17.14 -3.39
N SER A 215 -39.64 17.13 -4.22
CA SER A 215 -39.94 16.03 -5.14
C SER A 215 -38.81 15.81 -6.15
N ALA A 216 -38.27 16.88 -6.73
CA ALA A 216 -37.12 16.81 -7.64
C ALA A 216 -35.86 16.24 -6.96
N LEU A 217 -35.53 16.73 -5.75
CA LEU A 217 -34.38 16.26 -4.98
C LEU A 217 -34.52 14.78 -4.58
N LEU A 218 -35.72 14.32 -4.25
CA LEU A 218 -35.99 12.91 -3.94
C LEU A 218 -35.84 12.01 -5.18
N ALA A 219 -36.21 12.50 -6.37
CA ALA A 219 -35.97 11.80 -7.63
C ALA A 219 -34.46 11.68 -7.91
N GLU A 220 -33.71 12.77 -7.75
CA GLU A 220 -32.24 12.75 -7.89
C GLU A 220 -31.57 11.83 -6.86
N LYS A 221 -32.05 11.83 -5.61
CA LYS A 221 -31.58 10.93 -4.56
C LYS A 221 -31.75 9.47 -4.96
N SER A 222 -32.89 9.09 -5.52
CA SER A 222 -33.14 7.72 -5.98
C SER A 222 -32.13 7.28 -7.06
N VAL A 223 -31.78 8.18 -7.99
CA VAL A 223 -30.73 7.93 -8.99
C VAL A 223 -29.35 7.77 -8.33
N ALA A 224 -29.03 8.61 -7.34
CA ALA A 224 -27.77 8.51 -6.59
C ALA A 224 -27.68 7.21 -5.77
N GLU A 225 -28.77 6.77 -5.14
CA GLU A 225 -28.83 5.49 -4.41
C GLU A 225 -28.68 4.28 -5.33
N GLU A 226 -29.25 4.34 -6.53
CA GLU A 226 -29.02 3.31 -7.56
C GLU A 226 -27.55 3.30 -8.01
N ALA A 227 -26.93 4.46 -8.22
CA ALA A 227 -25.51 4.55 -8.53
C ALA A 227 -24.63 3.97 -7.40
N ALA A 228 -24.97 4.24 -6.14
CA ALA A 228 -24.28 3.66 -4.98
C ALA A 228 -24.43 2.13 -4.93
N ARG A 229 -25.63 1.60 -5.19
CA ARG A 229 -25.86 0.15 -5.29
C ARG A 229 -25.05 -0.49 -6.41
N GLN A 230 -24.94 0.17 -7.57
CA GLN A 230 -24.13 -0.32 -8.67
C GLN A 230 -22.62 -0.27 -8.37
N ALA A 231 -22.14 0.79 -7.71
CA ALA A 231 -20.76 0.86 -7.24
C ALA A 231 -20.44 -0.26 -6.24
N ALA A 232 -21.34 -0.51 -5.27
CA ALA A 232 -21.17 -1.60 -4.32
C ALA A 232 -21.17 -2.99 -5.00
N ALA A 233 -21.99 -3.18 -6.04
CA ALA A 233 -21.98 -4.40 -6.83
C ALA A 233 -20.66 -4.58 -7.61
N ARG A 234 -20.10 -3.49 -8.17
CA ARG A 234 -18.76 -3.51 -8.81
C ARG A 234 -17.67 -3.88 -7.81
N GLN A 235 -17.66 -3.25 -6.63
CA GLN A 235 -16.71 -3.58 -5.56
C GLN A 235 -16.82 -5.07 -5.16
N ALA A 236 -18.04 -5.58 -4.96
CA ALA A 236 -18.23 -6.99 -4.60
C ALA A 236 -17.75 -7.96 -5.70
N ALA A 237 -17.97 -7.61 -6.97
CA ALA A 237 -17.47 -8.39 -8.11
C ALA A 237 -15.93 -8.37 -8.16
N TYR A 238 -15.32 -7.22 -7.91
CA TYR A 238 -13.87 -7.07 -7.80
C TYR A 238 -13.30 -7.94 -6.66
N GLU A 239 -13.88 -7.87 -5.46
CA GLU A 239 -13.46 -8.70 -4.33
C GLU A 239 -13.58 -10.20 -4.63
N ALA A 240 -14.66 -10.61 -5.32
CA ALA A 240 -14.85 -12.00 -5.74
C ALA A 240 -13.77 -12.45 -6.75
N GLN A 241 -13.39 -11.57 -7.69
CA GLN A 241 -12.33 -11.84 -8.65
C GLN A 241 -10.97 -12.02 -7.94
N GLN A 242 -10.66 -11.17 -6.96
CA GLN A 242 -9.44 -11.26 -6.16
C GLN A 242 -9.35 -12.58 -5.38
N VAL A 243 -10.46 -13.03 -4.79
CA VAL A 243 -10.51 -14.33 -4.10
C VAL A 243 -10.32 -15.50 -5.08
N ALA A 244 -10.95 -15.44 -6.25
CA ALA A 244 -10.82 -16.48 -7.27
C ALA A 244 -9.36 -16.60 -7.79
N LEU A 245 -8.70 -15.47 -8.03
CA LEU A 245 -7.28 -15.43 -8.41
C LEU A 245 -6.38 -16.04 -7.33
N ALA A 246 -6.60 -15.71 -6.06
CA ALA A 246 -5.85 -16.28 -4.95
C ALA A 246 -6.04 -17.80 -4.81
N GLN A 247 -7.26 -18.30 -5.04
CA GLN A 247 -7.56 -19.74 -5.03
C GLN A 247 -6.90 -20.48 -6.20
N GLN A 248 -6.91 -19.90 -7.40
CA GLN A 248 -6.25 -20.48 -8.57
C GLN A 248 -4.74 -20.56 -8.38
N GLN A 249 -4.13 -19.51 -7.82
CA GLN A 249 -2.72 -19.50 -7.47
C GLN A 249 -2.43 -20.61 -6.45
N ALA A 250 -3.20 -20.75 -5.36
CA ALA A 250 -3.02 -21.80 -4.37
C ALA A 250 -3.17 -23.23 -4.94
N ALA A 251 -4.11 -23.45 -5.87
CA ALA A 251 -4.33 -24.75 -6.51
C ALA A 251 -3.20 -25.14 -7.48
N SER A 252 -2.58 -24.16 -8.14
CA SER A 252 -1.44 -24.39 -9.03
C SER A 252 -0.18 -24.84 -8.30
N ILE A 253 0.02 -24.43 -7.03
CA ILE A 253 1.15 -24.83 -6.18
C ILE A 253 1.03 -26.30 -5.73
N VAL A 254 -0.20 -26.79 -5.56
CA VAL A 254 -0.50 -28.18 -5.15
C VAL A 254 -0.37 -29.17 -6.31
N SER A 255 -0.44 -28.68 -7.57
CA SER A 255 -0.45 -29.54 -8.76
C SER A 255 0.93 -29.77 -9.40
N THR A 256 2.03 -29.23 -8.85
CA THR A 256 3.38 -29.60 -9.27
C THR A 256 3.73 -30.98 -8.69
N PRO A 257 3.77 -32.07 -9.49
CA PRO A 257 4.17 -33.36 -8.98
C PRO A 257 5.65 -33.28 -8.65
N VAL A 258 6.01 -33.63 -7.42
CA VAL A 258 7.37 -34.01 -7.06
C VAL A 258 7.77 -35.13 -8.02
N ALA A 259 8.60 -34.82 -9.01
CA ALA A 259 9.27 -35.83 -9.80
C ALA A 259 10.14 -36.63 -8.82
N GLN A 260 9.62 -37.76 -8.38
CA GLN A 260 10.37 -38.75 -7.62
C GLN A 260 11.52 -39.21 -8.50
N SER A 261 12.71 -38.68 -8.24
CA SER A 261 13.96 -39.27 -8.69
C SER A 261 14.06 -40.67 -8.08
N SER A 262 13.65 -41.66 -8.86
CA SER A 262 13.86 -43.08 -8.59
C SER A 262 15.10 -43.52 -9.35
N THR A 263 16.04 -44.09 -8.59
CA THR A 263 17.26 -44.84 -8.99
C THR A 263 18.36 -44.09 -9.71
#